data_AF-A0A1F9LNI0-F1
#
_entry.id   AF-A0A1F9LNI0-F1
#
_cell.length_a   1.000
_cell.length_b   1.000
_cell.length_c   1.000
_cell.angle_alpha   90.00
_cell.angle_beta   90.00
_cell.angle_gamma   90.00
#
_symmetry.space_group_name_H-M   'P 1'
#
loop_
_entity.id
_entity.type
_entity.pdbx_description
1 polymer ?
#
loop_
_entity_poly.entity_id
_entity_poly.type
_entity_poly.pdbx_seq_one_letter_code
_entity_poly.pdbx_strand_id
1 'polypeptide(L)'
;MAQDRRTKPQLLAELDRLTLQVGELRTRLDGLSGMDKSVRDGERMLHNLFEGSRDAIYVTSRDGRFVDINRAGLELFGYSREDIIGREASQLYHCPHDRARFQSEIEQKGFVREYEVKLKHKNGKLLDCLLTSTVWLSDDHEPMGYQGIIRDITAHKQQEENLRQSFVKMQRTMEGIIHAISLTLEIRDPYTAGHQRRVSDLAQAIAQEMQLPEKRVEGIRLAGIIHDIGKIYIPAEILSKPGRISEIEFNIIKLHPEVGYDILKNIEFPWPIAPSVLQHHERWNGSGYPAGLVGEAILLEARILCVADVIEVMASHRPYRPALGLDKALEEILRNRGELYDPAVVDVAIRLFEEKHYTFNFAPW
;
A
#
# COMPACT_ATOMS: atom_id res chain seq x y z
N MET A 1 33.65 -87.00 -43.32
CA MET A 1 33.51 -86.38 -41.99
C MET A 1 34.89 -86.28 -41.37
N ALA A 2 35.55 -85.12 -41.42
CA ALA A 2 36.82 -84.88 -40.75
C ALA A 2 36.52 -84.17 -39.41
N GLN A 3 36.77 -84.83 -38.29
CA GLN A 3 36.69 -84.23 -36.96
C GLN A 3 37.93 -83.38 -36.72
N ASP A 4 37.73 -82.07 -36.63
CA ASP A 4 38.72 -81.08 -36.23
C ASP A 4 39.12 -81.32 -34.75
N ARG A 5 40.25 -82.01 -34.51
CA ARG A 5 40.80 -82.24 -33.16
C ARG A 5 41.76 -81.11 -32.81
N ARG A 6 41.27 -80.12 -32.05
CA ARG A 6 42.11 -79.09 -31.42
C ARG A 6 43.19 -79.73 -30.54
N THR A 7 44.42 -79.22 -30.63
CA THR A 7 45.56 -79.68 -29.83
C THR A 7 45.53 -79.07 -28.42
N LYS A 8 46.11 -79.75 -27.42
CA LYS A 8 46.15 -79.31 -26.01
C LYS A 8 46.59 -77.84 -25.81
N PRO A 9 47.57 -77.29 -26.56
CA PRO A 9 47.93 -75.88 -26.48
C PRO A 9 46.85 -74.93 -27.01
N GLN A 10 46.09 -75.33 -28.03
CA GLN A 10 44.99 -74.53 -28.58
C GLN A 10 43.82 -74.42 -27.59
N LEU A 11 43.52 -75.50 -26.87
CA LEU A 11 42.50 -75.51 -25.81
C LEU A 11 42.91 -74.64 -24.61
N LEU A 12 44.19 -74.62 -24.23
CA LEU A 12 44.71 -73.75 -23.16
C LEU A 12 44.65 -72.27 -23.53
N ALA A 13 45.07 -71.91 -24.75
CA ALA A 13 44.98 -70.54 -25.23
C ALA A 13 43.53 -70.03 -25.33
N GLU A 14 42.59 -70.92 -25.66
CA GLU A 14 41.16 -70.59 -25.70
C GLU A 14 40.55 -70.45 -24.29
N LEU A 15 40.99 -71.26 -23.32
CA LEU A 15 40.60 -71.13 -21.91
C LEU A 15 41.10 -69.83 -21.29
N ASP A 16 42.34 -69.42 -21.57
CA ASP A 16 42.89 -68.14 -21.11
C ASP A 16 42.12 -66.96 -21.72
N ARG A 17 41.81 -67.04 -23.02
CA ARG A 17 40.99 -66.03 -23.71
C ARG A 17 39.59 -65.91 -23.11
N LEU A 18 38.94 -67.03 -22.82
CA LEU A 18 37.61 -67.04 -22.20
C LEU A 18 37.64 -66.50 -20.77
N THR A 19 38.68 -66.83 -20.00
CA THR A 19 38.84 -66.34 -18.62
C THR A 19 39.02 -64.81 -18.61
N LEU A 20 39.77 -64.28 -19.57
CA LEU A 20 39.97 -62.83 -19.75
C LEU A 20 38.67 -62.12 -20.16
N GLN A 21 37.90 -62.70 -21.10
CA GLN A 21 36.57 -62.20 -21.47
C GLN A 21 35.57 -62.22 -20.31
N VAL A 22 35.58 -63.26 -19.47
CA VAL A 22 34.73 -63.33 -18.27
C VAL A 22 35.12 -62.25 -17.25
N GLY A 23 36.42 -61.95 -17.10
CA GLY A 23 36.90 -60.85 -16.26
C GLY A 23 36.42 -59.47 -16.74
N GLU A 24 36.50 -59.21 -18.04
CA GLU A 24 35.98 -57.97 -18.66
C GLU A 24 34.46 -57.84 -18.51
N LEU A 25 33.72 -58.94 -18.72
CA LEU A 25 32.26 -58.97 -18.56
C LEU A 25 31.83 -58.72 -17.10
N ARG A 26 32.53 -59.28 -16.12
CA ARG A 26 32.27 -59.01 -14.70
C ARG A 26 32.47 -57.53 -14.36
N THR A 27 33.57 -56.94 -14.83
CA THR A 27 33.86 -55.52 -14.61
C THR A 27 32.78 -54.62 -15.23
N ARG A 28 32.29 -54.95 -16.42
CA ARG A 28 31.14 -54.25 -17.05
C ARG A 28 29.83 -54.43 -16.27
N LEU A 29 29.58 -55.61 -15.74
CA LEU A 29 28.38 -55.91 -14.95
C LEU A 29 28.36 -55.12 -13.64
N ASP A 30 29.49 -55.04 -12.94
CA ASP A 30 29.64 -54.24 -11.72
C ASP A 30 29.46 -52.74 -12.00
N GLY A 31 29.99 -52.25 -13.14
CA GLY A 31 29.79 -50.88 -13.60
C GLY A 31 28.32 -50.55 -13.91
N LEU A 32 27.62 -51.45 -14.61
CA LEU A 32 26.18 -51.30 -14.89
C LEU A 32 25.35 -51.32 -13.59
N SER A 33 25.69 -52.17 -12.63
CA SER A 33 25.02 -52.21 -11.32
C SER A 33 25.24 -50.92 -10.52
N GLY A 34 26.45 -50.36 -10.57
CA GLY A 34 26.75 -49.06 -9.97
C GLY A 34 25.98 -47.90 -10.60
N MET A 35 25.88 -47.86 -11.94
CA MET A 35 25.08 -46.87 -12.67
C MET A 35 23.59 -46.98 -12.36
N ASP A 36 23.04 -48.20 -12.37
CA ASP A 36 21.64 -48.46 -12.04
C ASP A 36 21.30 -47.99 -10.61
N LYS A 37 22.20 -48.26 -9.64
CA LYS A 37 22.04 -47.74 -8.27
C LYS A 37 22.05 -46.20 -8.23
N SER A 38 22.98 -45.56 -8.94
CA SER A 38 23.07 -44.10 -8.99
C SER A 38 21.83 -43.45 -9.61
N VAL A 39 21.28 -44.04 -10.66
CA VAL A 39 20.04 -43.58 -11.31
C VAL A 39 18.87 -43.69 -10.33
N ARG A 40 18.69 -44.85 -9.69
CA ARG A 40 17.61 -45.07 -8.71
C ARG A 40 17.69 -44.11 -7.52
N ASP A 41 18.89 -43.83 -7.03
CA ASP A 41 19.07 -42.89 -5.91
C ASP A 41 18.77 -41.45 -6.32
N GLY A 42 19.15 -41.05 -7.55
CA GLY A 42 18.77 -39.76 -8.14
C GLY A 42 17.25 -39.61 -8.34
N GLU A 43 16.60 -40.63 -8.92
CA GLU A 43 15.13 -40.67 -9.10
C GLU A 43 14.40 -40.54 -7.77
N ARG A 44 14.86 -41.26 -6.74
CA ARG A 44 14.29 -41.19 -5.39
C ARG A 44 14.42 -39.79 -4.79
N MET A 45 15.56 -39.13 -4.98
CA MET A 45 15.78 -37.76 -4.50
C MET A 45 14.84 -36.78 -5.20
N LEU A 46 14.72 -36.85 -6.53
CA LEU A 46 13.81 -36.01 -7.31
C LEU A 46 12.34 -36.23 -6.92
N HIS A 47 11.93 -37.49 -6.77
CA HIS A 47 10.60 -37.84 -6.31
C HIS A 47 10.29 -37.25 -4.92
N ASN A 48 11.24 -37.33 -3.98
CA ASN A 48 11.08 -36.76 -2.65
C ASN A 48 10.99 -35.22 -2.66
N LEU A 49 11.75 -34.54 -3.54
CA LEU A 49 11.65 -33.08 -3.70
C LEU A 49 10.31 -32.68 -4.31
N PHE A 50 9.85 -33.43 -5.30
CA PHE A 50 8.56 -33.21 -5.94
C PHE A 50 7.40 -33.39 -4.96
N GLU A 51 7.34 -34.52 -4.26
CA GLU A 51 6.26 -34.84 -3.31
C GLU A 51 6.37 -34.08 -1.98
N GLY A 52 7.58 -33.69 -1.57
CA GLY A 52 7.82 -32.95 -0.33
C GLY A 52 7.60 -31.43 -0.43
N SER A 53 7.40 -30.91 -1.64
CA SER A 53 7.09 -29.50 -1.85
C SER A 53 5.74 -29.13 -1.24
N ARG A 54 5.67 -27.94 -0.62
CA ARG A 54 4.42 -27.36 -0.11
C ARG A 54 3.60 -26.68 -1.20
N ASP A 55 4.26 -26.22 -2.26
CA ASP A 55 3.59 -25.67 -3.43
C ASP A 55 3.24 -26.81 -4.39
N ALA A 56 2.14 -26.64 -5.13
CA ALA A 56 1.69 -27.61 -6.10
C ALA A 56 2.61 -27.58 -7.32
N ILE A 57 3.29 -28.69 -7.58
CA ILE A 57 4.16 -28.86 -8.75
C ILE A 57 3.41 -29.74 -9.73
N TYR A 58 3.35 -29.31 -10.98
CA TYR A 58 2.62 -30.02 -12.03
C TYR A 58 3.44 -30.13 -13.31
N VAL A 59 3.11 -31.15 -14.09
CA VAL A 59 3.59 -31.37 -15.46
C VAL A 59 2.37 -31.61 -16.33
N THR A 60 2.27 -30.91 -17.45
CA THR A 60 1.28 -31.16 -18.49
C THR A 60 1.95 -31.54 -19.79
N SER A 61 1.18 -32.17 -20.66
CA SER A 61 1.44 -32.29 -22.09
C SER A 61 1.28 -30.94 -22.80
N ARG A 62 1.66 -30.89 -24.08
CA ARG A 62 1.51 -29.71 -24.96
C ARG A 62 0.07 -29.26 -25.17
N ASP A 63 -0.90 -30.19 -25.19
CA ASP A 63 -2.35 -29.90 -25.23
C ASP A 63 -2.91 -29.52 -23.85
N GLY A 64 -2.08 -29.47 -22.81
CA GLY A 64 -2.45 -28.97 -21.48
C GLY A 64 -3.17 -30.00 -20.61
N ARG A 65 -2.97 -31.29 -20.85
CA ARG A 65 -3.45 -32.38 -19.97
C ARG A 65 -2.43 -32.68 -18.89
N PHE A 66 -2.86 -32.85 -17.65
CA PHE A 66 -1.94 -33.22 -16.57
C PHE A 66 -1.31 -34.60 -16.83
N VAL A 67 0.02 -34.62 -16.86
CA VAL A 67 0.86 -35.81 -16.93
C VAL A 67 1.27 -36.22 -15.52
N ASP A 68 1.60 -35.24 -14.68
CA ASP A 68 1.93 -35.44 -13.28
C ASP A 68 1.54 -34.22 -12.44
N ILE A 69 1.31 -34.44 -11.15
CA ILE A 69 1.11 -33.40 -10.15
C ILE A 69 1.48 -33.97 -8.78
N ASN A 70 2.16 -33.19 -7.93
CA ASN A 70 2.57 -33.65 -6.61
C ASN A 70 1.39 -33.67 -5.62
N ARG A 71 1.62 -34.26 -4.45
CA ARG A 71 0.67 -34.32 -3.35
C ARG A 71 0.08 -32.96 -2.98
N ALA A 72 0.90 -31.91 -2.92
CA ALA A 72 0.41 -30.57 -2.60
C ALA A 72 -0.62 -30.07 -3.61
N GLY A 73 -0.46 -30.36 -4.90
CA GLY A 73 -1.46 -30.04 -5.93
C GLY A 73 -2.75 -30.84 -5.82
N LEU A 74 -2.65 -32.12 -5.46
CA LEU A 74 -3.83 -32.96 -5.19
C LEU A 74 -4.65 -32.41 -4.01
N GLU A 75 -3.97 -32.07 -2.91
CA GLU A 75 -4.57 -31.48 -1.72
C GLU A 75 -5.14 -30.08 -2.01
N LEU A 76 -4.42 -29.24 -2.76
CA LEU A 76 -4.84 -27.89 -3.11
C LEU A 76 -6.12 -27.84 -3.95
N PHE A 77 -6.27 -28.77 -4.92
CA PHE A 77 -7.42 -28.78 -5.82
C PHE A 77 -8.50 -29.80 -5.44
N GLY A 78 -8.22 -30.70 -4.50
CA GLY A 78 -9.16 -31.71 -4.01
C GLY A 78 -9.43 -32.84 -5.00
N TYR A 79 -8.46 -33.14 -5.88
CA TYR A 79 -8.55 -34.25 -6.81
C TYR A 79 -7.71 -35.44 -6.32
N SER A 80 -8.16 -36.66 -6.64
CA SER A 80 -7.27 -37.82 -6.59
C SER A 80 -6.32 -37.78 -7.78
N ARG A 81 -5.19 -38.49 -7.68
CA ARG A 81 -4.24 -38.65 -8.78
C ARG A 81 -4.93 -39.23 -10.02
N GLU A 82 -5.75 -40.25 -9.84
CA GLU A 82 -6.53 -40.91 -10.91
C GLU A 82 -7.52 -39.95 -11.60
N ASP A 83 -8.11 -39.00 -10.87
CA ASP A 83 -9.09 -38.06 -11.42
C ASP A 83 -8.47 -36.90 -12.21
N ILE A 84 -7.24 -36.51 -11.86
CA ILE A 84 -6.57 -35.33 -12.41
C ILE A 84 -5.65 -35.65 -13.56
N ILE A 85 -4.99 -36.82 -13.56
CA ILE A 85 -4.14 -37.23 -14.70
C ILE A 85 -5.00 -37.37 -15.96
N GLY A 86 -4.51 -36.82 -17.08
CA GLY A 86 -5.22 -36.75 -18.36
C GLY A 86 -6.29 -35.67 -18.47
N ARG A 87 -6.69 -35.05 -17.35
CA ARG A 87 -7.65 -33.94 -17.33
C ARG A 87 -7.00 -32.66 -17.86
N GLU A 88 -7.78 -31.84 -18.55
CA GLU A 88 -7.30 -30.57 -19.10
C GLU A 88 -7.16 -29.50 -17.99
N ALA A 89 -5.98 -28.87 -17.92
CA ALA A 89 -5.69 -27.80 -16.98
C ALA A 89 -6.62 -26.59 -17.14
N SER A 90 -7.16 -26.36 -18.35
CA SER A 90 -8.15 -25.31 -18.63
C SER A 90 -9.38 -25.39 -17.73
N GLN A 91 -9.76 -26.60 -17.27
CA GLN A 91 -10.94 -26.80 -16.43
C GLN A 91 -10.77 -26.23 -15.03
N LEU A 92 -9.53 -26.10 -14.55
CA LEU A 92 -9.22 -25.49 -13.26
C LEU A 92 -9.33 -23.97 -13.33
N TYR A 93 -9.25 -23.34 -14.50
CA TYR A 93 -9.33 -21.88 -14.60
C TYR A 93 -10.76 -21.40 -14.35
N HIS A 94 -10.90 -20.36 -13.52
CA HIS A 94 -12.19 -19.69 -13.34
C HIS A 94 -12.60 -18.93 -14.59
N CYS A 95 -11.68 -18.15 -15.17
CA CYS A 95 -11.88 -17.37 -16.38
C CYS A 95 -11.13 -17.99 -17.57
N PRO A 96 -11.82 -18.34 -18.69
CA PRO A 96 -11.16 -18.85 -19.89
C PRO A 96 -10.15 -17.87 -20.51
N HIS A 97 -10.35 -16.57 -20.33
CA HIS A 97 -9.43 -15.55 -20.83
C HIS A 97 -8.06 -15.62 -20.15
N ASP A 98 -8.04 -15.90 -18.85
CA ASP A 98 -6.77 -16.08 -18.11
C ASP A 98 -6.00 -17.29 -18.62
N ARG A 99 -6.69 -18.36 -19.05
CA ARG A 99 -6.05 -19.53 -19.67
C ARG A 99 -5.44 -19.18 -21.03
N ALA A 100 -6.18 -18.44 -21.85
CA ALA A 100 -5.74 -18.02 -23.18
C ALA A 100 -4.51 -17.10 -23.10
N ARG A 101 -4.51 -16.14 -22.16
CA ARG A 101 -3.37 -15.25 -21.91
C ARG A 101 -2.13 -16.02 -21.44
N PHE A 102 -2.30 -16.93 -20.47
CA PHE A 102 -1.21 -17.82 -20.05
C PHE A 102 -0.64 -18.62 -21.23
N GLN A 103 -1.52 -19.19 -22.08
CA GLN A 103 -1.10 -19.99 -23.24
C GLN A 103 -0.29 -19.16 -24.24
N SER A 104 -0.79 -17.97 -24.59
CA SER A 104 -0.08 -17.07 -25.50
C SER A 104 1.29 -16.66 -24.95
N GLU A 105 1.39 -16.40 -23.65
CA GLU A 105 2.65 -15.95 -23.04
C GLU A 105 3.70 -17.07 -23.00
N ILE A 106 3.29 -18.28 -22.59
CA ILE A 106 4.22 -19.41 -22.51
C ILE A 106 4.68 -19.89 -23.90
N GLU A 107 3.82 -19.81 -24.91
CA GLU A 107 4.19 -20.15 -26.30
C GLU A 107 5.15 -19.12 -26.92
N GLN A 108 4.98 -17.84 -26.62
CA GLN A 108 5.83 -16.77 -27.15
C GLN A 108 7.18 -16.70 -26.43
N LYS A 109 7.21 -16.84 -25.11
CA LYS A 109 8.39 -16.60 -24.28
C LYS A 109 9.09 -17.87 -23.80
N GLY A 110 8.42 -19.03 -23.88
CA GLY A 110 8.89 -20.29 -23.29
C GLY A 110 8.70 -20.40 -21.77
N PHE A 111 8.23 -19.33 -21.12
CA PHE A 111 7.96 -19.30 -19.68
C PHE A 111 6.91 -18.27 -19.29
N VAL A 112 6.33 -18.47 -18.12
CA VAL A 112 5.44 -17.55 -17.40
C VAL A 112 5.92 -17.48 -15.96
N ARG A 113 6.02 -16.29 -15.37
CA ARG A 113 6.44 -16.08 -13.97
C ARG A 113 5.43 -15.20 -13.27
N GLU A 114 5.22 -15.48 -11.98
CA GLU A 114 4.36 -14.68 -11.09
C GLU A 114 2.98 -14.36 -11.69
N TYR A 115 2.37 -15.35 -12.35
CA TYR A 115 1.10 -15.18 -13.02
C TYR A 115 -0.06 -15.41 -12.06
N GLU A 116 -0.66 -14.32 -11.61
CA GLU A 116 -1.85 -14.38 -10.77
C GLU A 116 -3.08 -14.82 -11.57
N VAL A 117 -3.78 -15.82 -11.03
CA VAL A 117 -5.01 -16.35 -11.63
C VAL A 117 -5.92 -16.94 -10.57
N LYS A 118 -7.23 -16.89 -10.82
CA LYS A 118 -8.20 -17.61 -10.01
C LYS A 118 -8.41 -19.02 -10.56
N LEU A 119 -8.06 -20.02 -9.77
CA LEU A 119 -8.32 -21.42 -10.06
C LEU A 119 -9.48 -21.94 -9.22
N LYS A 120 -10.07 -23.05 -9.66
CA LYS A 120 -11.20 -23.71 -9.03
C LYS A 120 -10.73 -25.00 -8.38
N HIS A 121 -11.05 -25.15 -7.11
CA HIS A 121 -11.06 -26.43 -6.44
C HIS A 121 -12.19 -27.31 -6.99
N LYS A 122 -12.09 -28.64 -6.90
CA LYS A 122 -13.10 -29.62 -7.39
C LYS A 122 -14.52 -29.36 -6.87
N ASN A 123 -14.65 -28.83 -5.65
CA ASN A 123 -15.92 -28.46 -5.01
C ASN A 123 -16.49 -27.08 -5.44
N GLY A 124 -15.82 -26.36 -6.34
CA GLY A 124 -16.24 -25.04 -6.83
C GLY A 124 -15.66 -23.84 -6.06
N LYS A 125 -14.96 -24.04 -4.95
CA LYS A 125 -14.25 -22.95 -4.24
C LYS A 125 -13.21 -22.32 -5.16
N LEU A 126 -13.19 -20.97 -5.21
CA LEU A 126 -12.16 -20.22 -5.92
C LEU A 126 -10.92 -20.03 -5.04
N LEU A 127 -9.76 -20.19 -5.67
CA LEU A 127 -8.45 -20.03 -5.06
C LEU A 127 -7.67 -18.97 -5.86
N ASP A 128 -7.10 -17.99 -5.17
CA ASP A 128 -6.12 -17.10 -5.77
C ASP A 128 -4.77 -17.81 -5.81
N CYS A 129 -4.27 -18.05 -7.02
CA CYS A 129 -3.05 -18.81 -7.25
C CYS A 129 -2.02 -17.96 -8.01
N LEU A 130 -0.75 -18.16 -7.66
CA LEU A 130 0.40 -17.62 -8.39
C LEU A 130 1.09 -18.74 -9.17
N LEU A 131 1.13 -18.61 -10.49
CA LEU A 131 1.71 -19.63 -11.38
C LEU A 131 3.08 -19.20 -11.87
N THR A 132 4.02 -20.12 -11.84
CA THR A 132 5.28 -20.01 -12.56
C THR A 132 5.51 -21.29 -13.35
N SER A 133 5.63 -21.16 -14.66
CA SER A 133 5.62 -22.31 -15.57
C SER A 133 6.64 -22.12 -16.69
N THR A 134 7.21 -23.22 -17.15
CA THR A 134 8.21 -23.27 -18.21
C THR A 134 7.85 -24.38 -19.18
N VAL A 135 8.23 -24.23 -20.44
CA VAL A 135 8.16 -25.32 -21.41
C VAL A 135 9.26 -26.33 -21.07
N TRP A 136 8.92 -27.63 -21.03
CA TRP A 136 9.91 -28.69 -20.95
C TRP A 136 10.03 -29.40 -22.31
N LEU A 137 11.27 -29.66 -22.72
CA LEU A 137 11.63 -30.15 -24.04
C LEU A 137 12.04 -31.64 -23.96
N SER A 138 11.87 -32.36 -25.06
CA SER A 138 12.47 -33.68 -25.25
C SER A 138 13.98 -33.59 -25.50
N ASP A 139 14.67 -34.72 -25.51
CA ASP A 139 16.08 -34.81 -25.91
C ASP A 139 16.32 -34.25 -27.33
N ASP A 140 15.33 -34.36 -28.21
CA ASP A 140 15.32 -33.83 -29.57
C ASP A 140 14.92 -32.33 -29.65
N HIS A 141 14.86 -31.63 -28.53
CA HIS A 141 14.48 -30.21 -28.41
C HIS A 141 13.03 -29.88 -28.82
N GLU A 142 12.15 -30.89 -28.87
CA GLU A 142 10.73 -30.68 -29.17
C GLU A 142 9.94 -30.39 -27.88
N PRO A 143 9.02 -29.40 -27.88
CA PRO A 143 8.23 -29.07 -26.70
C PRO A 143 7.25 -30.19 -26.35
N MET A 144 7.50 -30.85 -25.21
CA MET A 144 6.67 -31.95 -24.71
C MET A 144 5.47 -31.44 -23.89
N GLY A 145 5.62 -30.30 -23.24
CA GLY A 145 4.53 -29.61 -22.56
C GLY A 145 5.00 -28.56 -21.58
N TYR A 146 4.25 -28.36 -20.50
CA TYR A 146 4.52 -27.32 -19.51
C TYR A 146 4.74 -27.93 -18.14
N GLN A 147 5.75 -27.45 -17.43
CA GLN A 147 5.96 -27.78 -16.03
C GLN A 147 5.96 -26.50 -15.22
N GLY A 148 5.41 -26.55 -14.01
CA GLY A 148 5.31 -25.35 -13.21
C GLY A 148 4.94 -25.59 -11.76
N ILE A 149 4.95 -24.49 -11.02
CA ILE A 149 4.59 -24.42 -9.62
C ILE A 149 3.35 -23.51 -9.51
N ILE A 150 2.39 -23.94 -8.70
CA ILE A 150 1.20 -23.20 -8.34
C ILE A 150 1.25 -22.99 -6.82
N ARG A 151 1.27 -21.72 -6.40
CA ARG A 151 1.19 -21.34 -4.99
C ARG A 151 -0.18 -20.77 -4.67
N ASP A 152 -0.82 -21.27 -3.62
CA ASP A 152 -2.03 -20.65 -3.07
C ASP A 152 -1.67 -19.36 -2.33
N ILE A 153 -2.17 -18.24 -2.83
CA ILE A 153 -2.01 -16.91 -2.24
C ILE A 153 -3.34 -16.36 -1.70
N THR A 154 -4.40 -17.18 -1.63
CA THR A 154 -5.74 -16.77 -1.16
C THR A 154 -5.69 -16.17 0.24
N ALA A 155 -5.03 -16.85 1.19
CA ALA A 155 -4.91 -16.35 2.56
C ALA A 155 -4.12 -15.04 2.63
N HIS A 156 -3.06 -14.91 1.82
CA HIS A 156 -2.24 -13.71 1.75
C HIS A 156 -3.03 -12.51 1.20
N LYS A 157 -3.71 -12.68 0.05
CA LYS A 157 -4.55 -11.61 -0.53
C LYS A 157 -5.69 -11.21 0.40
N GLN A 158 -6.30 -12.17 1.11
CA GLN A 158 -7.35 -11.84 2.08
C GLN A 158 -6.80 -11.05 3.28
N GLN A 159 -5.60 -11.39 3.77
CA GLN A 159 -4.95 -10.63 4.84
C GLN A 159 -4.60 -9.20 4.41
N GLU A 160 -4.06 -9.05 3.19
CA GLU A 160 -3.73 -7.75 2.62
C GLU A 160 -4.97 -6.86 2.47
N GLU A 161 -6.07 -7.41 1.91
CA GLU A 161 -7.32 -6.68 1.78
C GLU A 161 -7.94 -6.34 3.14
N ASN A 162 -7.91 -7.26 4.12
CA ASN A 162 -8.39 -7.00 5.47
C ASN A 162 -7.59 -5.88 6.16
N LEU A 163 -6.27 -5.86 5.98
CA LEU A 163 -5.40 -4.81 6.51
C LEU A 163 -5.71 -3.47 5.84
N ARG A 164 -5.87 -3.46 4.51
CA ARG A 164 -6.25 -2.28 3.74
C ARG A 164 -7.59 -1.71 4.20
N GLN A 165 -8.60 -2.56 4.37
CA GLN A 165 -9.91 -2.14 4.87
C GLN A 165 -9.86 -1.62 6.30
N SER A 166 -9.08 -2.27 7.17
CA SER A 166 -8.88 -1.84 8.55
C SER A 166 -8.20 -0.46 8.61
N PHE A 167 -7.21 -0.24 7.76
CA PHE A 167 -6.53 1.07 7.63
C PHE A 167 -7.49 2.17 7.19
N VAL A 168 -8.26 1.95 6.12
CA VAL A 168 -9.27 2.91 5.63
C VAL A 168 -10.33 3.18 6.70
N LYS A 169 -10.79 2.15 7.42
CA LYS A 169 -11.75 2.30 8.52
C LYS A 169 -11.18 3.10 9.67
N MET A 170 -9.91 2.87 10.04
CA MET A 170 -9.22 3.63 11.07
C MET A 170 -9.11 5.11 10.70
N GLN A 171 -8.72 5.42 9.45
CA GLN A 171 -8.66 6.80 8.95
C GLN A 171 -10.01 7.51 9.07
N ARG A 172 -11.09 6.89 8.56
CA ARG A 172 -12.44 7.46 8.66
C ARG A 172 -12.91 7.66 10.10
N THR A 173 -12.56 6.74 10.98
CA THR A 173 -12.91 6.84 12.41
C THR A 173 -12.17 8.00 13.07
N MET A 174 -10.88 8.16 12.77
CA MET A 174 -10.07 9.28 13.26
C MET A 174 -10.63 10.63 12.77
N GLU A 175 -10.96 10.74 11.48
CA GLU A 175 -11.61 11.93 10.94
C GLU A 175 -12.95 12.23 11.63
N GLY A 176 -13.77 11.20 11.85
CA GLY A 176 -15.03 11.33 12.58
C GLY A 176 -14.86 11.82 14.02
N ILE A 177 -13.81 11.35 14.72
CA ILE A 177 -13.48 11.82 16.09
C ILE A 177 -13.03 13.29 16.06
N ILE A 178 -12.13 13.64 15.15
CA ILE A 178 -11.65 15.02 14.97
C ILE A 178 -12.83 15.96 14.70
N HIS A 179 -13.75 15.54 13.83
CA HIS A 179 -14.95 16.30 13.52
C HIS A 179 -15.89 16.45 14.73
N ALA A 180 -16.11 15.37 15.50
CA ALA A 180 -16.92 15.44 16.72
C ALA A 180 -16.32 16.39 17.78
N ILE A 181 -15.00 16.42 17.91
CA ILE A 181 -14.29 17.37 18.77
C ILE A 181 -14.50 18.80 18.28
N SER A 182 -14.35 19.05 16.98
CA SER A 182 -14.60 20.36 16.37
C SER A 182 -16.03 20.85 16.61
N LEU A 183 -17.04 20.00 16.40
CA LEU A 183 -18.43 20.34 16.70
C LEU A 183 -18.65 20.68 18.19
N THR A 184 -17.96 19.98 19.09
CA THR A 184 -18.06 20.25 20.53
C THR A 184 -17.52 21.64 20.89
N LEU A 185 -16.47 22.09 20.20
CA LEU A 185 -15.95 23.46 20.35
C LEU A 185 -16.95 24.50 19.85
N GLU A 186 -17.55 24.27 18.68
CA GLU A 186 -18.56 25.17 18.10
C GLU A 186 -19.78 25.32 19.03
N ILE A 187 -20.17 24.29 19.77
CA ILE A 187 -21.25 24.38 20.77
C ILE A 187 -20.88 25.33 21.92
N ARG A 188 -19.61 25.33 22.36
CA ARG A 188 -19.14 26.21 23.45
C ARG A 188 -18.85 27.64 23.00
N ASP A 189 -18.53 27.80 21.72
CA ASP A 189 -18.35 29.09 21.07
C ASP A 189 -19.31 29.18 19.85
N PRO A 190 -20.61 29.49 20.09
CA PRO A 190 -21.61 29.55 19.02
C PRO A 190 -21.26 30.52 17.88
N TYR A 191 -20.30 31.43 18.09
CA TYR A 191 -19.82 32.39 17.10
C TYR A 191 -18.86 31.78 16.08
N THR A 192 -18.43 30.53 16.27
CA THR A 192 -17.50 29.79 15.40
C THR A 192 -18.18 28.72 14.55
N ALA A 193 -19.51 28.72 14.42
CA ALA A 193 -20.22 27.73 13.61
C ALA A 193 -19.69 27.68 12.15
N GLY A 194 -19.12 26.54 11.78
CA GLY A 194 -18.47 26.30 10.48
C GLY A 194 -17.19 27.10 10.23
N HIS A 195 -16.70 27.88 11.19
CA HIS A 195 -15.46 28.67 11.08
C HIS A 195 -14.26 27.74 10.88
N GLN A 196 -14.10 26.74 11.76
CA GLN A 196 -13.01 25.77 11.67
C GLN A 196 -12.96 25.09 10.30
N ARG A 197 -14.14 24.76 9.75
CA ARG A 197 -14.28 24.19 8.41
C ARG A 197 -13.78 25.15 7.32
N ARG A 198 -14.26 26.39 7.32
CA ARG A 198 -13.90 27.38 6.29
C ARG A 198 -12.42 27.76 6.35
N VAL A 199 -11.84 27.85 7.55
CA VAL A 199 -10.39 28.03 7.73
C VAL A 199 -9.63 26.84 7.17
N SER A 200 -10.04 25.61 7.52
CA SER A 200 -9.45 24.37 6.98
C SER A 200 -9.52 24.31 5.46
N ASP A 201 -10.68 24.58 4.87
CA ASP A 201 -10.91 24.51 3.42
C ASP A 201 -10.05 25.55 2.67
N LEU A 202 -9.94 26.77 3.21
CA LEU A 202 -9.09 27.82 2.63
C LEU A 202 -7.61 27.49 2.81
N ALA A 203 -7.19 27.01 3.98
CA ALA A 203 -5.81 26.59 4.24
C ALA A 203 -5.40 25.44 3.31
N GLN A 204 -6.30 24.48 3.08
CA GLN A 204 -6.12 23.40 2.11
C GLN A 204 -5.96 23.94 0.69
N ALA A 205 -6.82 24.87 0.25
CA ALA A 205 -6.73 25.48 -1.08
C ALA A 205 -5.41 26.24 -1.27
N ILE A 206 -4.98 27.02 -0.28
CA ILE A 206 -3.68 27.70 -0.27
C ILE A 206 -2.54 26.69 -0.41
N ALA A 207 -2.54 25.63 0.41
CA ALA A 207 -1.52 24.60 0.38
C ALA A 207 -1.44 23.86 -0.97
N GLN A 208 -2.58 23.62 -1.62
CA GLN A 208 -2.65 22.99 -2.95
C GLN A 208 -2.11 23.92 -4.04
N GLU A 209 -2.46 25.20 -4.02
CA GLU A 209 -1.96 26.18 -4.99
C GLU A 209 -0.46 26.46 -4.79
N MET A 210 0.05 26.29 -3.57
CA MET A 210 1.49 26.25 -3.26
C MET A 210 2.20 24.97 -3.74
N GLN A 211 1.47 24.02 -4.34
CA GLN A 211 1.99 22.74 -4.84
C GLN A 211 2.66 21.88 -3.75
N LEU A 212 2.14 21.94 -2.52
CA LEU A 212 2.63 21.09 -1.44
C LEU A 212 2.23 19.61 -1.69
N PRO A 213 3.02 18.63 -1.22
CA PRO A 213 2.65 17.22 -1.32
C PRO A 213 1.28 16.95 -0.69
N GLU A 214 0.46 16.08 -1.31
CA GLU A 214 -0.91 15.76 -0.85
C GLU A 214 -0.95 15.35 0.62
N LYS A 215 0.04 14.58 1.08
CA LYS A 215 0.17 14.23 2.50
C LYS A 215 0.31 15.47 3.38
N ARG A 216 1.06 16.49 2.97
CA ARG A 216 1.26 17.71 3.77
C ARG A 216 -0.01 18.59 3.77
N VAL A 217 -0.69 18.67 2.64
CA VAL A 217 -1.99 19.34 2.50
C VAL A 217 -3.01 18.75 3.49
N GLU A 218 -3.04 17.43 3.62
CA GLU A 218 -3.92 16.74 4.58
C GLU A 218 -3.63 17.13 6.04
N GLY A 219 -2.35 17.25 6.41
CA GLY A 219 -1.96 17.73 7.74
C GLY A 219 -2.43 19.16 8.03
N ILE A 220 -2.38 20.05 7.04
CA ILE A 220 -2.85 21.44 7.15
C ILE A 220 -4.37 21.49 7.31
N ARG A 221 -5.10 20.68 6.52
CA ARG A 221 -6.55 20.54 6.62
C ARG A 221 -6.96 20.12 8.02
N LEU A 222 -6.36 19.05 8.54
CA LEU A 222 -6.65 18.56 9.90
C LEU A 222 -6.28 19.59 10.97
N ALA A 223 -5.14 20.27 10.84
CA ALA A 223 -4.77 21.34 11.77
C ALA A 223 -5.78 22.49 11.74
N GLY A 224 -6.31 22.87 10.57
CA GLY A 224 -7.34 23.91 10.45
C GLY A 224 -8.66 23.55 11.15
N ILE A 225 -9.04 22.27 11.17
CA ILE A 225 -10.28 21.81 11.84
C ILE A 225 -10.17 21.94 13.38
N ILE A 226 -8.96 21.84 13.94
CA ILE A 226 -8.75 21.76 15.39
C ILE A 226 -7.83 22.86 15.95
N HIS A 227 -7.48 23.88 15.16
CA HIS A 227 -6.52 24.90 15.60
C HIS A 227 -6.98 25.64 16.86
N ASP A 228 -8.29 25.75 17.06
CA ASP A 228 -8.91 26.37 18.22
C ASP A 228 -9.27 25.42 19.36
N ILE A 229 -8.80 24.16 19.37
CA ILE A 229 -9.15 23.18 20.42
C ILE A 229 -8.85 23.66 21.84
N GLY A 230 -7.84 24.51 22.00
CA GLY A 230 -7.52 25.11 23.30
C GLY A 230 -8.56 26.11 23.82
N LYS A 231 -9.49 26.61 22.98
CA LYS A 231 -10.57 27.50 23.42
C LYS A 231 -11.48 26.83 24.47
N ILE A 232 -11.43 25.50 24.59
CA ILE A 232 -12.09 24.76 25.68
C ILE A 232 -11.67 25.22 27.08
N TYR A 233 -10.46 25.76 27.24
CA TYR A 233 -9.98 26.31 28.51
C TYR A 233 -10.55 27.71 28.81
N ILE A 234 -11.00 28.43 27.79
CA ILE A 234 -11.46 29.81 27.93
C ILE A 234 -12.91 29.84 28.45
N PRO A 235 -13.23 30.68 29.44
CA PRO A 235 -14.61 30.88 29.92
C PRO A 235 -15.55 31.31 28.78
N ALA A 236 -16.74 30.72 28.74
CA ALA A 236 -17.72 30.99 27.69
C ALA A 236 -18.19 32.47 27.70
N GLU A 237 -18.18 33.09 28.88
CA GLU A 237 -18.53 34.50 29.10
C GLU A 237 -17.54 35.45 28.44
N ILE A 238 -16.26 35.04 28.29
CA ILE A 238 -15.23 35.82 27.59
C ILE A 238 -15.39 35.65 26.09
N LEU A 239 -15.57 34.41 25.60
CA LEU A 239 -15.74 34.12 24.18
C LEU A 239 -17.04 34.73 23.62
N SER A 240 -18.11 34.72 24.42
CA SER A 240 -19.44 35.17 24.03
C SER A 240 -19.75 36.63 24.39
N LYS A 241 -18.75 37.38 24.88
CA LYS A 241 -18.96 38.73 25.42
C LYS A 241 -19.45 39.67 24.31
N PRO A 242 -20.63 40.30 24.45
CA PRO A 242 -21.04 41.35 23.53
C PRO A 242 -20.19 42.61 23.76
N GLY A 243 -19.56 43.13 22.71
CA GLY A 243 -18.79 44.36 22.76
C GLY A 243 -17.26 44.16 22.82
N ARG A 244 -16.55 45.09 23.48
CA ARG A 244 -15.08 45.07 23.52
C ARG A 244 -14.56 44.07 24.55
N ILE A 245 -13.61 43.24 24.11
CA ILE A 245 -12.78 42.40 24.98
C ILE A 245 -11.71 43.29 25.61
N SER A 246 -11.61 43.26 26.94
CA SER A 246 -10.56 43.98 27.67
C SER A 246 -9.19 43.34 27.45
N GLU A 247 -8.12 44.07 27.74
CA GLU A 247 -6.75 43.55 27.62
C GLU A 247 -6.52 42.29 28.47
N ILE A 248 -7.07 42.26 29.69
CA ILE A 248 -6.96 41.11 30.60
C ILE A 248 -7.69 39.90 30.00
N GLU A 249 -8.91 40.09 29.50
CA GLU A 249 -9.67 39.02 28.84
C GLU A 249 -8.97 38.52 27.58
N PHE A 250 -8.36 39.42 26.79
CA PHE A 250 -7.61 39.05 25.61
C PHE A 250 -6.35 38.25 25.95
N ASN A 251 -5.65 38.60 27.03
CA ASN A 251 -4.50 37.83 27.52
C ASN A 251 -4.90 36.42 27.97
N ILE A 252 -6.13 36.23 28.47
CA ILE A 252 -6.68 34.88 28.74
C ILE A 252 -6.90 34.13 27.42
N ILE A 253 -7.51 34.78 26.42
CA ILE A 253 -7.73 34.17 25.09
C ILE A 253 -6.41 33.71 24.46
N LYS A 254 -5.33 34.49 24.59
CA LYS A 254 -4.00 34.15 24.05
C LYS A 254 -3.42 32.82 24.56
N LEU A 255 -3.97 32.22 25.62
CA LEU A 255 -3.53 30.94 26.14
C LEU A 255 -3.99 29.75 25.29
N HIS A 256 -4.99 29.91 24.42
CA HIS A 256 -5.56 28.78 23.69
C HIS A 256 -4.58 28.05 22.74
N PRO A 257 -3.57 28.67 22.09
CA PRO A 257 -2.62 27.92 21.27
C PRO A 257 -1.74 27.01 22.13
N GLU A 258 -1.32 27.45 23.32
CA GLU A 258 -0.53 26.64 24.27
C GLU A 258 -1.35 25.49 24.84
N VAL A 259 -2.60 25.76 25.25
CA VAL A 259 -3.52 24.71 25.69
C VAL A 259 -3.80 23.72 24.56
N GLY A 260 -4.00 24.22 23.33
CA GLY A 260 -4.23 23.38 22.16
C GLY A 260 -3.04 22.46 21.87
N TYR A 261 -1.82 22.99 21.96
CA TYR A 261 -0.61 22.20 21.90
C TYR A 261 -0.58 21.12 22.99
N ASP A 262 -0.87 21.48 24.24
CA ASP A 262 -0.84 20.55 25.37
C ASP A 262 -1.84 19.40 25.24
N ILE A 263 -3.01 19.66 24.64
CA ILE A 263 -4.01 18.63 24.32
C ILE A 263 -3.49 17.68 23.22
N LEU A 264 -2.83 18.23 22.20
CA LEU A 264 -2.47 17.50 20.98
C LEU A 264 -1.09 16.84 21.02
N LYS A 265 -0.15 17.32 21.84
CA LYS A 265 1.27 16.93 21.80
C LYS A 265 1.56 15.44 22.05
N ASN A 266 0.65 14.73 22.71
CA ASN A 266 0.79 13.29 23.00
C ASN A 266 0.17 12.39 21.92
N ILE A 267 -0.46 12.97 20.90
CA ILE A 267 -1.02 12.21 19.77
C ILE A 267 0.06 12.09 18.69
N GLU A 268 0.34 10.87 18.27
CA GLU A 268 1.30 10.57 17.20
C GLU A 268 0.70 10.87 15.82
N PHE A 269 0.58 12.15 15.49
CA PHE A 269 0.24 12.56 14.14
C PHE A 269 1.43 12.38 13.19
N PRO A 270 1.21 11.95 11.94
CA PRO A 270 2.27 11.93 10.92
C PRO A 270 2.66 13.34 10.42
N TRP A 271 1.99 14.38 10.94
CA TRP A 271 2.17 15.79 10.57
C TRP A 271 2.40 16.64 11.82
N PRO A 272 3.02 17.83 11.70
CA PRO A 272 3.30 18.71 12.84
C PRO A 272 2.03 19.48 13.29
N ILE A 273 0.92 18.78 13.56
CA ILE A 273 -0.36 19.40 13.92
C ILE A 273 -0.22 20.20 15.21
N ALA A 274 0.23 19.58 16.31
CA ALA A 274 0.33 20.29 17.59
C ALA A 274 1.23 21.54 17.51
N PRO A 275 2.45 21.49 16.92
CA PRO A 275 3.25 22.70 16.68
C PRO A 275 2.57 23.74 15.78
N SER A 276 1.81 23.31 14.77
CA SER A 276 1.08 24.24 13.90
C SER A 276 -0.02 24.98 14.67
N VAL A 277 -0.75 24.24 15.53
CA VAL A 277 -1.73 24.80 16.45
C VAL A 277 -1.08 25.73 17.48
N LEU A 278 0.12 25.45 17.96
CA LEU A 278 0.83 26.36 18.87
C LEU A 278 1.14 27.71 18.19
N GLN A 279 1.50 27.67 16.91
CA GLN A 279 2.10 28.80 16.20
C GLN A 279 1.11 29.58 15.32
N HIS A 280 -0.15 29.18 15.19
CA HIS A 280 -1.07 29.76 14.21
C HIS A 280 -1.42 31.25 14.47
N HIS A 281 -1.05 31.80 15.63
CA HIS A 281 -1.15 33.23 15.95
C HIS A 281 0.20 33.96 16.01
N GLU A 282 1.28 33.29 15.63
CA GLU A 282 2.56 33.94 15.36
C GLU A 282 2.42 34.88 14.16
N ARG A 283 3.24 35.93 14.15
CA ARG A 283 3.26 36.95 13.08
C ARG A 283 4.64 36.99 12.46
N TRP A 284 4.70 37.28 11.17
CA TRP A 284 5.94 37.24 10.40
C TRP A 284 7.07 38.08 11.01
N ASN A 285 6.75 39.23 11.61
CA ASN A 285 7.68 40.12 12.30
C ASN A 285 7.94 39.80 13.79
N GLY A 286 7.38 38.73 14.35
CA GLY A 286 7.55 38.35 15.78
C GLY A 286 6.62 39.07 16.76
N SER A 287 5.69 39.90 16.28
CA SER A 287 4.66 40.55 17.14
C SER A 287 3.54 39.61 17.59
N GLY A 288 3.55 38.37 17.12
CA GLY A 288 2.59 37.33 17.44
C GLY A 288 2.82 36.69 18.80
N TYR A 289 2.09 35.61 19.04
CA TYR A 289 2.13 34.86 20.30
C TYR A 289 1.92 33.35 20.00
N PRO A 290 2.33 32.44 20.90
CA PRO A 290 2.85 32.68 22.26
C PRO A 290 4.35 32.95 22.35
N ALA A 291 5.16 32.54 21.37
CA ALA A 291 6.62 32.55 21.47
C ALA A 291 7.28 33.73 20.74
N GLY A 292 6.56 34.48 19.91
CA GLY A 292 7.09 35.63 19.17
C GLY A 292 8.08 35.20 18.09
N LEU A 293 7.78 34.09 17.41
CA LEU A 293 8.62 33.54 16.34
C LEU A 293 8.64 34.46 15.13
N VAL A 294 9.77 34.51 14.42
CA VAL A 294 9.99 35.44 13.29
C VAL A 294 10.23 34.66 12.00
N GLY A 295 9.56 35.08 10.93
CA GLY A 295 9.77 34.57 9.58
C GLY A 295 9.68 33.05 9.48
N GLU A 296 10.73 32.44 8.95
CA GLU A 296 10.79 30.98 8.71
C GLU A 296 10.92 30.13 9.98
N ALA A 297 11.13 30.74 11.16
CA ALA A 297 11.01 30.02 12.42
C ALA A 297 9.57 29.54 12.69
N ILE A 298 8.58 30.16 12.03
CA ILE A 298 7.18 29.75 12.05
C ILE A 298 6.98 28.64 11.00
N LEU A 299 6.37 27.54 11.40
CA LEU A 299 6.00 26.46 10.49
C LEU A 299 5.15 26.99 9.34
N LEU A 300 5.38 26.47 8.13
CA LEU A 300 4.61 26.90 6.96
C LEU A 300 3.11 26.62 7.14
N GLU A 301 2.80 25.48 7.74
CA GLU A 301 1.45 25.08 8.14
C GLU A 301 0.78 26.15 9.00
N ALA A 302 1.48 26.65 10.03
CA ALA A 302 0.98 27.72 10.89
C ALA A 302 0.85 29.07 10.16
N ARG A 303 1.78 29.38 9.25
CA ARG A 303 1.70 30.60 8.40
C ARG A 303 0.48 30.57 7.48
N ILE A 304 0.19 29.41 6.89
CA ILE A 304 -1.01 29.18 6.08
C ILE A 304 -2.28 29.32 6.93
N LEU A 305 -2.32 28.69 8.11
CA LEU A 305 -3.45 28.80 9.03
C LEU A 305 -3.70 30.23 9.49
N CYS A 306 -2.65 30.98 9.83
CA CYS A 306 -2.74 32.38 10.26
C CYS A 306 -3.42 33.26 9.19
N VAL A 307 -3.02 33.10 7.91
CA VAL A 307 -3.64 33.85 6.80
C VAL A 307 -5.07 33.39 6.57
N ALA A 308 -5.33 32.08 6.53
CA ALA A 308 -6.68 31.55 6.32
C ALA A 308 -7.66 31.98 7.42
N ASP A 309 -7.23 31.95 8.68
CA ASP A 309 -7.99 32.38 9.85
C ASP A 309 -8.37 33.86 9.75
N VAL A 310 -7.40 34.74 9.50
CA VAL A 310 -7.67 36.18 9.37
C VAL A 310 -8.67 36.47 8.25
N ILE A 311 -8.53 35.83 7.09
CA ILE A 311 -9.45 36.04 5.98
C ILE A 311 -10.87 35.63 6.37
N GLU A 312 -11.03 34.43 6.94
CA GLU A 312 -12.34 33.92 7.34
C GLU A 312 -12.98 34.82 8.40
N VAL A 313 -12.23 35.16 9.46
CA VAL A 313 -12.74 35.95 10.60
C VAL A 313 -13.21 37.34 10.16
N MET A 314 -12.55 37.95 9.16
CA MET A 314 -12.92 39.27 8.63
C MET A 314 -14.06 39.21 7.60
N ALA A 315 -14.11 38.16 6.80
CA ALA A 315 -15.10 37.99 5.72
C ALA A 315 -16.45 37.48 6.23
N SER A 316 -16.48 36.75 7.35
CA SER A 316 -17.71 36.14 7.90
C SER A 316 -18.47 37.04 8.86
N HIS A 317 -19.81 36.99 8.80
CA HIS A 317 -20.68 37.68 9.74
C HIS A 317 -20.64 36.99 11.11
N ARG A 318 -20.50 37.77 12.18
CA ARG A 318 -20.69 37.30 13.56
C ARG A 318 -21.88 38.01 14.21
N PRO A 319 -22.67 37.33 15.05
CA PRO A 319 -23.64 38.02 15.91
C PRO A 319 -22.87 39.11 16.67
N TYR A 320 -23.21 40.39 16.46
CA TYR A 320 -22.57 41.61 17.02
C TYR A 320 -21.35 42.20 16.29
N ARG A 321 -20.80 41.56 15.26
CA ARG A 321 -19.80 42.17 14.36
C ARG A 321 -20.19 41.90 12.91
N PRO A 322 -20.76 42.88 12.18
CA PRO A 322 -21.00 42.71 10.76
C PRO A 322 -19.69 42.39 10.06
N ALA A 323 -19.73 41.49 9.08
CA ALA A 323 -18.58 41.19 8.24
C ALA A 323 -18.02 42.49 7.67
N LEU A 324 -16.69 42.62 7.68
CA LEU A 324 -16.04 43.73 6.96
C LEU A 324 -16.10 43.49 5.44
N GLY A 325 -16.38 42.25 5.04
CA GLY A 325 -16.46 41.80 3.66
C GLY A 325 -15.14 41.20 3.21
N LEU A 326 -15.21 40.36 2.17
CA LEU A 326 -14.05 39.70 1.57
C LEU A 326 -13.02 40.74 1.11
N ASP A 327 -13.45 41.82 0.44
CA ASP A 327 -12.55 42.87 -0.05
C ASP A 327 -11.69 43.46 1.07
N LYS A 328 -12.27 43.72 2.24
CA LYS A 328 -11.53 44.24 3.41
C LYS A 328 -10.60 43.20 4.03
N ALA A 329 -10.96 41.93 3.97
CA ALA A 329 -10.07 40.85 4.40
C ALA A 329 -8.84 40.75 3.50
N LEU A 330 -9.03 40.85 2.18
CA LEU A 330 -7.93 40.83 1.20
C LEU A 330 -7.06 42.09 1.28
N GLU A 331 -7.66 43.27 1.46
CA GLU A 331 -6.93 44.52 1.71
C GLU A 331 -6.05 44.43 2.97
N GLU A 332 -6.54 43.83 4.06
CA GLU A 332 -5.79 43.68 5.31
C GLU A 332 -4.54 42.81 5.15
N ILE A 333 -4.67 41.63 4.52
CA ILE A 333 -3.54 40.73 4.34
C ILE A 333 -2.52 41.30 3.35
N LEU A 334 -2.97 42.02 2.32
CA LEU A 334 -2.10 42.71 1.36
C LEU A 334 -1.34 43.85 2.01
N ARG A 335 -2.03 44.69 2.81
CA ARG A 335 -1.41 45.83 3.49
C ARG A 335 -0.30 45.40 4.44
N ASN A 336 -0.48 44.27 5.13
CA ASN A 336 0.46 43.77 6.13
C ASN A 336 1.34 42.61 5.60
N ARG A 337 1.39 42.42 4.28
CA ARG A 337 2.21 41.40 3.61
C ARG A 337 3.70 41.62 3.90
N GLY A 338 4.38 40.62 4.44
CA GLY A 338 5.80 40.72 4.81
C GLY A 338 6.07 41.46 6.12
N GLU A 339 5.03 41.96 6.78
CA GLU A 339 5.10 42.52 8.13
C GLU A 339 4.41 41.57 9.13
N LEU A 340 3.10 41.34 8.98
CA LEU A 340 2.36 40.43 9.86
C LEU A 340 2.21 39.03 9.26
N TYR A 341 2.17 38.93 7.93
CA TYR A 341 1.86 37.70 7.20
C TYR A 341 3.00 37.31 6.28
N ASP A 342 3.19 36.00 6.07
CA ASP A 342 4.15 35.48 5.11
C ASP A 342 3.82 35.98 3.69
N PRO A 343 4.75 36.67 3.01
CA PRO A 343 4.57 37.16 1.65
C PRO A 343 4.09 36.10 0.65
N ALA A 344 4.68 34.90 0.69
CA ALA A 344 4.39 33.83 -0.27
C ALA A 344 2.99 33.25 -0.07
N VAL A 345 2.56 33.14 1.19
CA VAL A 345 1.22 32.66 1.55
C VAL A 345 0.16 33.69 1.13
N VAL A 346 0.41 34.98 1.39
CA VAL A 346 -0.51 36.06 0.99
C VAL A 346 -0.68 36.10 -0.53
N ASP A 347 0.42 36.03 -1.29
CA ASP A 347 0.36 36.05 -2.77
C ASP A 347 -0.49 34.92 -3.33
N VAL A 348 -0.38 33.73 -2.73
CA VAL A 348 -1.18 32.57 -3.14
C VAL A 348 -2.65 32.74 -2.74
N ALA A 349 -2.93 33.21 -1.52
CA ALA A 349 -4.29 33.48 -1.08
C ALA A 349 -5.00 34.49 -1.99
N ILE A 350 -4.31 35.58 -2.36
CA ILE A 350 -4.88 36.61 -3.25
C ILE A 350 -5.18 36.04 -4.63
N ARG A 351 -4.24 35.31 -5.23
CA ARG A 351 -4.46 34.63 -6.51
C ARG A 351 -5.64 33.66 -6.47
N LEU A 352 -5.85 32.93 -5.37
CA LEU A 352 -7.00 32.05 -5.22
C LEU A 352 -8.33 32.79 -5.32
N PHE A 353 -8.44 33.96 -4.70
CA PHE A 353 -9.68 34.76 -4.76
C PHE A 353 -9.82 35.52 -6.08
N GLU A 354 -8.76 36.14 -6.58
CA GLU A 354 -8.83 37.02 -7.76
C GLU A 354 -8.80 36.25 -9.09
N GLU A 355 -7.94 35.23 -9.23
CA GLU A 355 -7.74 34.51 -10.49
C GLU A 355 -8.51 33.18 -10.53
N LYS A 356 -8.61 32.49 -9.40
CA LYS A 356 -9.28 31.16 -9.31
C LYS A 356 -10.72 31.25 -8.81
N HIS A 357 -11.19 32.45 -8.46
CA HIS A 357 -12.54 32.71 -7.98
C HIS A 357 -12.97 31.80 -6.82
N TYR A 358 -12.06 31.57 -5.87
CA TYR A 358 -12.38 30.83 -4.65
C TYR A 358 -13.56 31.49 -3.91
N THR A 359 -14.50 30.67 -3.44
CA THR A 359 -15.63 31.11 -2.65
C THR A 359 -15.78 30.24 -1.41
N PHE A 360 -16.14 30.85 -0.29
CA PHE A 360 -16.43 30.12 0.93
C PHE A 360 -17.71 29.30 0.79
N ASN A 361 -17.65 28.05 1.24
CA ASN A 361 -18.84 27.22 1.39
C ASN A 361 -19.48 27.48 2.77
N PHE A 362 -20.64 28.15 2.77
CA PHE A 362 -21.42 28.43 3.98
C PHE A 362 -22.51 27.39 4.26
N ALA A 363 -22.56 26.29 3.50
CA ALA A 363 -23.51 25.22 3.78
C ALA A 363 -23.24 24.63 5.19
N PRO A 364 -24.30 24.37 5.98
CA PRO A 364 -24.16 23.52 7.16
C PRO A 364 -23.72 22.11 6.72
N TRP A 365 -23.08 21.40 7.64
CA TRP A 365 -22.57 20.04 7.41
C TRP A 365 -23.64 19.07 6.90
#